data_AF-A0A7S0GP37-F1
#
_entry.id   AF-A0A7S0GP37-F1
#
_cell.length_a   1.000
_cell.length_b   1.000
_cell.length_c   1.000
_cell.angle_alpha   90.00
_cell.angle_beta   90.00
_cell.angle_gamma   90.00
#
_symmetry.space_group_name_H-M   'P 1'
#
loop_
_entity.id
_entity.type
_entity.pdbx_description
1 polymer ?
#
loop_
_entity_poly.entity_id
_entity_poly.type
_entity_poly.pdbx_seq_one_letter_code
_entity_poly.pdbx_strand_id
1 'polypeptide(L)'
;IKADLAGDLTLEALQMTAQLVKQTKCGAHPRALSPFLEIRFDEGALALEARKKPEVLSRKQTKKKRAEEREMIRKGRAEKARKQADKERLKRFGHVDDDDDASEDEANEETQLDRDMEEGAGRLDNAKKRKLQSKMLEATFEMYFRVLKNAAGPEPARGIPLMTPALVGLGKFTHLISVTFMADLMEVFRRLLKGDSLSADQKARCLLTACEITSGHGEALQVDAGEFHRQLYAMLGEASVGTSGWGSSLDGTQSSSKTDDDDDQHSMLSHPVHAASDDALDRGTLRVRALQKFLAAQKQVDQNRVAAFAKRLASAALAAEAGEAVGVLGVARQLLAAYPRARCLLENERVGTGVFDLKSDDPETAGGLAAVLWEVQIIANHYHPAVRAAAREVATMPLAGAVAPALGSHAPSELARLHSTTRGNFRPAIPPPPARKKAKLSPLDRANARGEASRAAMCQIGEDLKRFVMGAERDFGVSLTKEERRKKNQRDGTSVVQTKRKGTFDAARALKRHFAQTSLFAAHAKLR
;
A
#
# COMPACT_ATOMS: atom_id res chain seq x y z
N ILE A 1 11.28 16.51 -16.43
CA ILE A 1 9.84 16.78 -16.24
C ILE A 1 9.61 17.74 -15.07
N LYS A 2 9.85 17.37 -13.79
CA LYS A 2 9.57 18.28 -12.64
C LYS A 2 10.25 19.65 -12.69
N ALA A 3 11.47 19.71 -13.22
CA ALA A 3 12.25 20.94 -13.34
C ALA A 3 12.00 21.71 -14.66
N ASP A 4 11.18 21.17 -15.56
CA ASP A 4 10.95 21.77 -16.88
C ASP A 4 9.79 22.77 -16.80
N LEU A 5 10.13 24.05 -16.71
CA LEU A 5 9.17 25.17 -16.68
C LEU A 5 8.66 25.54 -18.07
N ALA A 6 9.45 25.27 -19.12
CA ALA A 6 9.11 25.58 -20.51
C ALA A 6 8.18 24.53 -21.10
N GLY A 7 8.39 23.25 -20.80
CA GLY A 7 7.58 22.12 -21.26
C GLY A 7 8.07 21.47 -22.56
N ASP A 8 9.08 22.05 -23.22
CA ASP A 8 9.61 21.56 -24.50
C ASP A 8 10.29 20.18 -24.35
N LEU A 9 11.12 20.02 -23.32
CA LEU A 9 11.78 18.74 -23.01
C LEU A 9 10.75 17.68 -22.63
N THR A 10 9.72 18.08 -21.91
CA THR A 10 8.63 17.17 -21.52
C THR A 10 7.82 16.72 -22.74
N LEU A 11 7.57 17.61 -23.71
CA LEU A 11 6.91 17.26 -24.96
C LEU A 11 7.76 16.27 -25.79
N GLU A 12 9.05 16.52 -25.93
CA GLU A 12 9.96 15.63 -26.67
C GLU A 12 10.03 14.24 -26.02
N ALA A 13 10.20 14.18 -24.70
CA ALA A 13 10.20 12.94 -23.95
C ALA A 13 8.88 12.16 -24.10
N LEU A 14 7.75 12.87 -24.12
CA LEU A 14 6.42 12.28 -24.31
C LEU A 14 6.28 11.69 -25.73
N GLN A 15 6.75 12.41 -26.75
CA GLN A 15 6.72 11.93 -28.13
C GLN A 15 7.63 10.71 -28.32
N MET A 16 8.83 10.71 -27.77
CA MET A 16 9.73 9.54 -27.78
C MET A 16 9.08 8.34 -27.08
N THR A 17 8.45 8.56 -25.92
CA THR A 17 7.76 7.48 -25.19
C THR A 17 6.55 6.96 -25.99
N ALA A 18 5.77 7.83 -26.60
CA ALA A 18 4.64 7.45 -27.44
C ALA A 18 5.08 6.63 -28.67
N GLN A 19 6.23 6.97 -29.27
CA GLN A 19 6.84 6.18 -30.33
C GLN A 19 7.32 4.80 -29.82
N LEU A 20 7.94 4.74 -28.65
CA LEU A 20 8.35 3.48 -28.04
C LEU A 20 7.14 2.58 -27.76
N VAL A 21 6.08 3.12 -27.17
CA VAL A 21 4.81 2.40 -26.92
C VAL A 21 4.18 1.89 -28.23
N LYS A 22 4.30 2.66 -29.31
CA LYS A 22 3.85 2.24 -30.65
C LYS A 22 4.66 1.04 -31.17
N GLN A 23 5.98 1.11 -31.08
CA GLN A 23 6.88 0.08 -31.60
C GLN A 23 6.77 -1.22 -30.80
N THR A 24 6.65 -1.13 -29.47
CA THR A 24 6.58 -2.30 -28.59
C THR A 24 5.17 -2.88 -28.43
N LYS A 25 4.17 -2.40 -29.20
CA LYS A 25 2.75 -2.77 -29.06
C LYS A 25 2.27 -2.71 -27.60
N CYS A 26 2.68 -1.68 -26.86
CA CYS A 26 2.39 -1.48 -25.42
C CYS A 26 3.06 -2.46 -24.44
N GLY A 27 4.09 -3.21 -24.86
CA GLY A 27 4.89 -4.09 -24.00
C GLY A 27 5.98 -3.39 -23.17
N ALA A 28 5.83 -2.10 -22.85
CA ALA A 28 6.82 -1.37 -22.05
C ALA A 28 6.57 -1.51 -20.54
N HIS A 29 7.62 -1.38 -19.73
CA HIS A 29 7.51 -1.49 -18.27
C HIS A 29 6.58 -0.39 -17.70
N PRO A 30 5.71 -0.69 -16.70
CA PRO A 30 4.72 0.27 -16.17
C PRO A 30 5.32 1.60 -15.71
N ARG A 31 6.56 1.57 -15.20
CA ARG A 31 7.31 2.76 -14.77
C ARG A 31 7.65 3.74 -15.90
N ALA A 32 7.54 3.35 -17.17
CA ALA A 32 7.76 4.29 -18.28
C ALA A 32 6.73 5.43 -18.28
N LEU A 33 5.51 5.17 -17.77
CA LEU A 33 4.43 6.16 -17.72
C LEU A 33 4.38 6.96 -16.41
N SER A 34 5.07 6.51 -15.36
CA SER A 34 5.00 7.17 -14.04
C SER A 34 5.43 8.64 -14.04
N PRO A 35 6.48 9.07 -14.79
CA PRO A 35 6.87 10.48 -14.81
C PRO A 35 5.82 11.40 -15.45
N PHE A 36 5.03 10.88 -16.40
CA PHE A 36 3.99 11.64 -17.09
C PHE A 36 2.72 11.81 -16.24
N LEU A 37 2.51 10.95 -15.25
CA LEU A 37 1.42 11.12 -14.27
C LEU A 37 1.60 12.38 -13.42
N GLU A 38 2.82 12.90 -13.27
CA GLU A 38 3.11 14.08 -12.45
C GLU A 38 2.99 15.40 -13.21
N ILE A 39 2.70 15.36 -14.51
CA ILE A 39 2.51 16.57 -15.31
C ILE A 39 1.32 17.38 -14.76
N ARG A 40 1.52 18.69 -14.68
CA ARG A 40 0.48 19.66 -14.32
C ARG A 40 0.09 20.45 -15.57
N PHE A 41 -1.17 20.36 -15.94
CA PHE A 41 -1.77 21.15 -17.01
C PHE A 41 -2.46 22.37 -16.40
N ASP A 42 -2.45 23.49 -17.12
CA ASP A 42 -3.15 24.70 -16.69
C ASP A 42 -4.54 24.71 -17.33
N GLU A 43 -5.56 24.39 -16.53
CA GLU A 43 -6.96 24.28 -16.97
C GLU A 43 -7.47 25.57 -17.62
N GLY A 44 -7.14 26.73 -17.04
CA GLY A 44 -7.57 28.03 -17.56
C GLY A 44 -6.92 28.35 -18.90
N ALA A 45 -5.65 28.00 -19.06
CA ALA A 45 -4.92 28.16 -20.31
C ALA A 45 -5.50 27.27 -21.43
N LEU A 46 -5.81 26.01 -21.13
CA LEU A 46 -6.38 25.05 -22.07
C LEU A 46 -7.84 25.37 -22.44
N ALA A 47 -8.66 25.80 -21.48
CA ALA A 47 -10.05 26.19 -21.73
C ALA A 47 -10.17 27.38 -22.70
N LEU A 48 -9.26 28.35 -22.59
CA LEU A 48 -9.17 29.49 -23.51
C LEU A 48 -8.77 29.08 -24.93
N GLU A 49 -7.97 28.03 -25.08
CA GLU A 49 -7.58 27.49 -26.38
C GLU A 49 -8.70 26.65 -27.00
N ALA A 50 -9.40 25.82 -26.21
CA ALA A 50 -10.56 25.05 -26.67
C ALA A 50 -11.72 25.93 -27.15
N ARG A 51 -11.89 27.14 -26.56
CA ARG A 51 -12.90 28.12 -26.99
C ARG A 51 -12.58 28.78 -28.34
N LYS A 52 -11.32 28.76 -28.78
CA LYS A 52 -10.97 29.24 -30.12
C LYS A 52 -11.42 28.20 -31.12
N LYS A 53 -12.50 28.47 -31.86
CA LYS A 53 -12.79 27.73 -33.09
C LYS A 53 -11.51 27.74 -33.94
N PRO A 54 -11.12 26.61 -34.56
CA PRO A 54 -9.98 26.61 -35.46
C PRO A 54 -10.29 27.60 -36.58
N GLU A 55 -9.69 28.80 -36.50
CA GLU A 55 -9.72 29.76 -37.59
C GLU A 55 -8.92 29.11 -38.73
N VAL A 56 -9.61 28.44 -39.65
CA VAL A 56 -9.03 27.96 -40.91
C VAL A 56 -8.79 29.18 -41.81
N LEU A 57 -7.85 30.02 -41.40
CA LEU A 57 -7.35 31.11 -42.22
C LEU A 57 -6.53 30.49 -43.34
N SER A 58 -6.85 30.86 -44.57
CA SER A 58 -6.08 30.45 -45.76
C SER A 58 -4.58 30.72 -45.56
N ARG A 59 -3.72 29.90 -46.16
CA ARG A 59 -2.24 30.06 -46.14
C ARG A 59 -1.79 31.48 -46.53
N LYS A 60 -2.62 32.20 -47.29
CA LYS A 60 -2.42 33.61 -47.67
C LYS A 60 -2.78 34.58 -46.52
N GLN A 61 -3.86 34.31 -45.80
CA GLN A 61 -4.35 35.13 -44.69
C GLN A 61 -3.48 34.98 -43.44
N THR A 62 -2.99 33.78 -43.14
CA THR A 62 -2.04 33.56 -42.04
C THR A 62 -0.69 34.26 -42.29
N LYS A 63 -0.20 34.23 -43.53
CA LYS A 63 1.02 34.95 -43.93
C LYS A 63 0.84 36.47 -43.85
N LYS A 64 -0.35 36.98 -44.23
CA LYS A 64 -0.72 38.39 -44.13
C LYS A 64 -0.79 38.86 -42.67
N LYS A 65 -1.50 38.13 -41.80
CA LYS A 65 -1.61 38.43 -40.35
C LYS A 65 -0.23 38.46 -39.67
N ARG A 66 0.65 37.50 -39.99
CA ARG A 66 2.04 37.45 -39.48
C ARG A 66 2.93 38.56 -40.03
N ALA A 67 2.69 39.01 -41.27
CA ALA A 67 3.42 40.12 -41.88
C ALA A 67 3.00 41.45 -41.24
N GLU A 68 1.70 41.65 -41.03
CA GLU A 68 1.13 42.81 -40.34
C GLU A 68 1.62 42.90 -38.88
N GLU A 69 1.65 41.76 -38.16
CA GLU A 69 2.18 41.69 -36.80
C GLU A 69 3.68 42.02 -36.72
N ARG A 70 4.48 41.52 -37.68
CA ARG A 70 5.91 41.87 -37.80
C ARG A 70 6.13 43.34 -38.19
N GLU A 71 5.25 43.90 -39.03
CA GLU A 71 5.30 45.30 -39.43
C GLU A 71 4.96 46.22 -38.26
N MET A 72 3.97 45.87 -37.43
CA MET A 72 3.66 46.61 -36.19
C MET A 72 4.84 46.60 -35.21
N ILE A 73 5.48 45.45 -34.99
CA ILE A 73 6.68 45.36 -34.14
C ILE A 73 7.84 46.19 -34.72
N ARG A 74 8.00 46.19 -36.04
CA ARG A 74 9.04 46.99 -36.71
C ARG A 74 8.76 48.50 -36.60
N LYS A 75 7.50 48.92 -36.75
CA LYS A 75 7.10 50.33 -36.58
C LYS A 75 7.30 50.78 -35.13
N GLY A 76 6.89 49.98 -34.14
CA GLY A 76 7.13 50.28 -32.73
C GLY A 76 8.62 50.41 -32.38
N ARG A 77 9.48 49.53 -32.90
CA ARG A 77 10.94 49.65 -32.73
C ARG A 77 11.55 50.85 -33.46
N ALA A 78 11.07 51.17 -34.66
CA ALA A 78 11.54 52.31 -35.43
C ALA A 78 11.12 53.64 -34.80
N GLU A 79 9.92 53.70 -34.21
CA GLU A 79 9.44 54.85 -33.46
C GLU A 79 10.24 55.06 -32.19
N LYS A 80 10.53 54.00 -31.42
CA LYS A 80 11.44 54.06 -30.26
C LYS A 80 12.84 54.54 -30.65
N ALA A 81 13.40 54.01 -31.74
CA ALA A 81 14.70 54.44 -32.26
C ALA A 81 14.70 55.90 -32.75
N ARG A 82 13.60 56.37 -33.34
CA ARG A 82 13.47 57.76 -33.83
C ARG A 82 13.34 58.75 -32.66
N LYS A 83 12.52 58.43 -31.65
CA LYS A 83 12.43 59.22 -30.41
C LYS A 83 13.80 59.28 -29.69
N GLN A 84 14.52 58.17 -29.65
CA GLN A 84 15.86 58.11 -29.05
C GLN A 84 16.92 58.91 -29.84
N ALA A 85 16.86 58.90 -31.17
CA ALA A 85 17.74 59.70 -32.02
C ALA A 85 17.45 61.20 -31.94
N ASP A 86 16.18 61.62 -31.83
CA ASP A 86 15.84 63.02 -31.61
C ASP A 86 16.28 63.50 -30.21
N LYS A 87 16.23 62.64 -29.18
CA LYS A 87 16.81 62.91 -27.84
C LYS A 87 18.32 63.17 -27.89
N GLU A 88 19.07 62.39 -28.67
CA GLU A 88 20.51 62.61 -28.89
C GLU A 88 20.82 63.86 -29.74
N ARG A 89 19.88 64.29 -30.58
CA ARG A 89 20.00 65.55 -31.32
C ARG A 89 19.71 66.74 -30.41
N LEU A 90 18.66 66.67 -29.58
CA LEU A 90 18.32 67.71 -28.62
C LEU A 90 19.44 67.88 -27.57
N LYS A 91 20.03 66.80 -27.07
CA LYS A 91 21.22 66.86 -26.19
C LYS A 91 22.47 67.49 -26.82
N ARG A 92 22.58 67.50 -28.16
CA ARG A 92 23.71 68.12 -28.87
C ARG A 92 23.51 69.63 -29.08
N PHE A 93 22.28 70.10 -29.09
CA PHE A 93 21.95 71.53 -29.06
C PHE A 93 21.71 71.89 -27.60
N GLY A 94 22.77 72.32 -26.88
CA GLY A 94 22.81 72.47 -25.42
C GLY A 94 21.80 73.44 -24.78
N HIS A 95 20.50 73.11 -24.86
CA HIS A 95 19.43 73.68 -24.05
C HIS A 95 19.14 72.67 -22.95
N VAL A 96 19.69 72.94 -21.78
CA VAL A 96 19.24 72.34 -20.52
C VAL A 96 18.23 73.34 -19.99
N ASP A 97 16.96 73.17 -20.35
CA ASP A 97 15.89 73.77 -19.58
C ASP A 97 15.64 72.85 -18.39
N ASP A 98 15.84 73.38 -17.18
CA ASP A 98 15.48 72.79 -15.90
C ASP A 98 13.95 72.78 -15.71
N ASP A 99 13.20 72.25 -16.68
CA ASP A 99 11.76 71.99 -16.55
C ASP A 99 11.58 70.53 -16.08
N ASP A 100 11.55 70.33 -14.76
CA ASP A 100 11.34 69.03 -14.12
C ASP A 100 10.07 68.32 -14.65
N ASP A 101 9.00 69.07 -14.97
CA ASP A 101 7.71 68.56 -15.47
C ASP A 101 7.83 67.82 -16.83
N ALA A 102 8.64 68.33 -17.77
CA ALA A 102 8.79 67.69 -19.08
C ALA A 102 9.61 66.38 -18.99
N SER A 103 10.53 66.30 -18.02
CA SER A 103 11.33 65.10 -17.78
C SER A 103 10.52 63.96 -17.14
N GLU A 104 9.53 64.31 -16.30
CA GLU A 104 8.63 63.35 -15.64
C GLU A 104 7.62 62.76 -16.63
N ASP A 105 7.03 63.57 -17.50
CA ASP A 105 6.13 63.11 -18.57
C ASP A 105 6.85 62.17 -19.56
N GLU A 106 8.09 62.47 -19.91
CA GLU A 106 8.92 61.63 -20.78
C GLU A 106 9.32 60.29 -20.13
N ALA A 107 9.65 60.30 -18.82
CA ALA A 107 9.91 59.07 -18.07
C ALA A 107 8.63 58.22 -17.94
N ASN A 108 7.47 58.85 -17.80
CA ASN A 108 6.17 58.17 -17.83
C ASN A 108 5.89 57.54 -19.21
N GLU A 109 6.16 58.22 -20.31
CA GLU A 109 5.99 57.65 -21.65
C GLU A 109 6.94 56.47 -21.92
N GLU A 110 8.21 56.57 -21.52
CA GLU A 110 9.19 55.50 -21.73
C GLU A 110 8.85 54.26 -20.87
N THR A 111 8.42 54.47 -19.63
CA THR A 111 7.93 53.38 -18.76
C THR A 111 6.61 52.79 -19.25
N GLN A 112 5.72 53.60 -19.83
CA GLN A 112 4.46 53.12 -20.41
C GLN A 112 4.70 52.29 -21.69
N LEU A 113 5.64 52.70 -22.54
CA LEU A 113 6.05 51.91 -23.72
C LEU A 113 6.75 50.61 -23.34
N ASP A 114 7.59 50.62 -22.30
CA ASP A 114 8.23 49.40 -21.81
C ASP A 114 7.23 48.44 -21.18
N ARG A 115 6.24 48.97 -20.44
CA ARG A 115 5.11 48.20 -19.92
C ARG A 115 4.26 47.61 -21.05
N ASP A 116 3.95 48.37 -22.10
CA ASP A 116 3.19 47.88 -23.25
C ASP A 116 3.96 46.80 -24.03
N MET A 117 5.28 46.93 -24.16
CA MET A 117 6.14 45.90 -24.75
C MET A 117 6.19 44.64 -23.89
N GLU A 118 6.27 44.77 -22.57
CA GLU A 118 6.27 43.65 -21.63
C GLU A 118 4.90 42.93 -21.61
N GLU A 119 3.80 43.68 -21.63
CA GLU A 119 2.45 43.13 -21.76
C GLU A 119 2.25 42.41 -23.10
N GLY A 120 2.78 42.97 -24.20
CA GLY A 120 2.77 42.35 -25.52
C GLY A 120 3.59 41.05 -25.57
N ALA A 121 4.79 41.07 -24.99
CA ALA A 121 5.64 39.89 -24.85
C ALA A 121 4.95 38.81 -24.00
N GLY A 122 4.34 39.19 -22.88
CA GLY A 122 3.57 38.29 -22.01
C GLY A 122 2.35 37.67 -22.70
N ARG A 123 1.63 38.42 -23.55
CA ARG A 123 0.51 37.87 -24.35
C ARG A 123 0.98 36.81 -25.34
N LEU A 124 2.10 37.06 -26.03
CA LEU A 124 2.68 36.13 -27.00
C LEU A 124 3.23 34.87 -26.33
N ASP A 125 3.88 35.01 -25.18
CA ASP A 125 4.44 33.90 -24.43
C ASP A 125 3.34 32.98 -23.89
N ASN A 126 2.30 33.57 -23.29
CA ASN A 126 1.12 32.82 -22.86
C ASN A 126 0.41 32.10 -24.03
N ALA A 127 0.44 32.66 -25.24
CA ALA A 127 -0.12 32.00 -26.42
C ALA A 127 0.73 30.81 -26.90
N LYS A 128 2.05 30.88 -26.80
CA LYS A 128 2.95 29.76 -27.10
C LYS A 128 2.81 28.66 -26.05
N LYS A 129 2.76 29.03 -24.77
CA LYS A 129 2.56 28.11 -23.64
C LYS A 129 1.26 27.32 -23.76
N ARG A 130 0.15 27.99 -24.10
CA ARG A 130 -1.14 27.32 -24.40
C ARG A 130 -0.99 26.25 -25.48
N LYS A 131 -0.50 26.65 -26.66
CA LYS A 131 -0.28 25.72 -27.78
C LYS A 131 0.59 24.53 -27.43
N LEU A 132 1.64 24.76 -26.64
CA LEU A 132 2.53 23.71 -26.17
C LEU A 132 1.80 22.75 -25.23
N GLN A 133 1.04 23.26 -24.25
CA GLN A 133 0.22 22.45 -23.35
C GLN A 133 -0.85 21.65 -24.10
N SER A 134 -1.50 22.23 -25.10
CA SER A 134 -2.48 21.51 -25.93
C SER A 134 -1.84 20.33 -26.67
N LYS A 135 -0.65 20.53 -27.26
CA LYS A 135 0.11 19.43 -27.90
C LYS A 135 0.55 18.36 -26.91
N MET A 136 1.00 18.76 -25.71
CA MET A 136 1.37 17.82 -24.66
C MET A 136 0.16 17.00 -24.20
N LEU A 137 -0.99 17.64 -24.05
CA LEU A 137 -2.24 16.99 -23.64
C LEU A 137 -2.70 15.99 -24.71
N GLU A 138 -2.69 16.40 -25.99
CA GLU A 138 -3.04 15.55 -27.13
C GLU A 138 -2.13 14.32 -27.20
N ALA A 139 -0.81 14.50 -27.14
CA ALA A 139 0.14 13.39 -27.15
C ALA A 139 0.00 12.45 -25.93
N THR A 140 -0.35 13.01 -24.76
CA THR A 140 -0.57 12.23 -23.54
C THR A 140 -1.81 11.34 -23.68
N PHE A 141 -2.92 11.92 -24.15
CA PHE A 141 -4.15 11.17 -24.38
C PHE A 141 -4.05 10.20 -25.56
N GLU A 142 -3.37 10.56 -26.65
CA GLU A 142 -3.10 9.63 -27.75
C GLU A 142 -2.37 8.38 -27.24
N MET A 143 -1.37 8.57 -26.37
CA MET A 143 -0.64 7.47 -25.75
C MET A 143 -1.54 6.60 -24.88
N TYR A 144 -2.37 7.18 -24.00
CA TYR A 144 -3.31 6.41 -23.16
C TYR A 144 -4.39 5.71 -23.98
N PHE A 145 -4.97 6.36 -24.99
CA PHE A 145 -5.98 5.77 -25.86
C PHE A 145 -5.39 4.70 -26.77
N ARG A 146 -4.12 4.80 -27.17
CA ARG A 146 -3.45 3.71 -27.87
C ARG A 146 -3.37 2.45 -26.99
N VAL A 147 -3.04 2.61 -25.71
CA VAL A 147 -3.03 1.48 -24.75
C VAL A 147 -4.43 0.87 -24.62
N LEU A 148 -5.47 1.69 -24.47
CA LEU A 148 -6.86 1.21 -24.40
C LEU A 148 -7.33 0.53 -25.70
N LYS A 149 -7.00 1.09 -26.86
CA LYS A 149 -7.36 0.52 -28.18
C LYS A 149 -6.65 -0.80 -28.43
N ASN A 150 -5.40 -0.95 -28.00
CA ASN A 150 -4.68 -2.22 -28.11
C ASN A 150 -5.27 -3.29 -27.18
N ALA A 151 -5.85 -2.90 -26.05
CA ALA A 151 -6.53 -3.81 -25.13
C ALA A 151 -7.97 -4.18 -25.54
N ALA A 152 -8.68 -3.24 -26.18
CA ALA A 152 -10.06 -3.38 -26.65
C ALA A 152 -10.15 -3.76 -28.14
N GLY A 153 -9.01 -4.00 -28.80
CA GLY A 153 -8.93 -4.33 -30.21
C GLY A 153 -9.37 -5.77 -30.53
N PRO A 154 -9.51 -6.11 -31.83
CA PRO A 154 -9.96 -7.43 -32.28
C PRO A 154 -9.00 -8.56 -31.89
N GLU A 155 -7.70 -8.27 -31.71
CA GLU A 155 -6.72 -9.17 -31.09
C GLU A 155 -6.19 -8.53 -29.80
N PRO A 156 -6.81 -8.80 -28.64
CA PRO A 156 -6.34 -8.23 -27.39
C PRO A 156 -5.01 -8.86 -26.98
N ALA A 157 -3.96 -8.05 -26.86
CA ALA A 157 -2.73 -8.49 -26.25
C ALA A 157 -3.00 -8.85 -24.78
N ARG A 158 -2.79 -10.11 -24.39
CA ARG A 158 -2.95 -10.54 -22.99
C ARG A 158 -1.85 -9.93 -22.12
N GLY A 159 -2.24 -9.35 -20.99
CA GLY A 159 -1.30 -8.86 -19.98
C GLY A 159 -0.56 -7.59 -20.38
N ILE A 160 -1.28 -6.50 -20.70
CA ILE A 160 -0.66 -5.21 -21.04
C ILE A 160 -0.17 -4.51 -19.76
N PRO A 161 1.15 -4.43 -19.50
CA PRO A 161 1.68 -3.81 -18.28
C PRO A 161 1.34 -2.31 -18.17
N LEU A 162 1.24 -1.63 -19.31
CA LEU A 162 0.92 -0.21 -19.38
C LEU A 162 -0.55 0.14 -19.08
N MET A 163 -1.44 -0.85 -18.98
CA MET A 163 -2.86 -0.62 -18.77
C MET A 163 -3.12 0.10 -17.44
N THR A 164 -2.52 -0.38 -16.35
CA THR A 164 -2.74 0.20 -15.02
C THR A 164 -2.29 1.67 -14.97
N PRO A 165 -1.06 2.05 -15.38
CA PRO A 165 -0.63 3.45 -15.45
C PRO A 165 -1.51 4.33 -16.36
N ALA A 166 -1.94 3.82 -17.52
CA ALA A 166 -2.79 4.57 -18.44
C ALA A 166 -4.15 4.89 -17.81
N LEU A 167 -4.78 3.92 -17.12
CA LEU A 167 -6.03 4.13 -16.40
C LEU A 167 -5.86 5.10 -15.21
N VAL A 168 -4.71 5.11 -14.52
CA VAL A 168 -4.41 6.13 -13.48
C VAL A 168 -4.35 7.52 -14.10
N GLY A 169 -3.62 7.65 -15.22
CA GLY A 169 -3.47 8.92 -15.92
C GLY A 169 -4.81 9.46 -16.40
N LEU A 170 -5.64 8.59 -16.99
CA LEU A 170 -6.99 8.95 -17.40
C LEU A 170 -7.85 9.42 -16.22
N GLY A 171 -7.82 8.71 -15.08
CA GLY A 171 -8.52 9.10 -13.85
C GLY A 171 -8.05 10.45 -13.28
N LYS A 172 -6.76 10.76 -13.39
CA LYS A 172 -6.20 12.03 -12.93
C LYS A 172 -6.57 13.21 -13.85
N PHE A 173 -6.57 12.99 -15.16
CA PHE A 173 -6.78 14.04 -16.16
C PHE A 173 -8.23 14.09 -16.69
N THR A 174 -9.20 13.46 -16.00
CA THR A 174 -10.62 13.43 -16.42
C THR A 174 -11.22 14.81 -16.63
N HIS A 175 -10.83 15.79 -15.81
CA HIS A 175 -11.30 17.18 -15.88
C HIS A 175 -10.86 17.91 -17.17
N LEU A 176 -9.86 17.40 -17.89
CA LEU A 176 -9.37 17.96 -19.15
C LEU A 176 -10.01 17.30 -20.39
N ILE A 177 -10.82 16.26 -20.18
CA ILE A 177 -11.48 15.52 -21.25
C ILE A 177 -12.79 16.23 -21.61
N SER A 178 -13.13 16.29 -22.89
CA SER A 178 -14.44 16.79 -23.31
C SER A 178 -15.57 15.84 -22.94
N VAL A 179 -16.73 16.39 -22.55
CA VAL A 179 -17.91 15.60 -22.15
C VAL A 179 -18.36 14.64 -23.27
N THR A 180 -18.27 15.05 -24.53
CA THR A 180 -18.61 14.20 -25.68
C THR A 180 -17.71 12.97 -25.79
N PHE A 181 -16.42 13.13 -25.49
CA PHE A 181 -15.46 12.04 -25.54
C PHE A 181 -15.61 11.07 -24.35
N MET A 182 -16.06 11.56 -23.20
CA MET A 182 -16.32 10.71 -22.04
C MET A 182 -17.35 9.62 -22.34
N ALA A 183 -18.38 9.90 -23.15
CA ALA A 183 -19.36 8.90 -23.57
C ALA A 183 -18.72 7.74 -24.35
N ASP A 184 -17.85 8.07 -25.33
CA ASP A 184 -17.09 7.08 -26.10
C ASP A 184 -16.15 6.26 -25.21
N LEU A 185 -15.51 6.91 -24.25
CA LEU A 185 -14.60 6.26 -23.30
C LEU A 185 -15.35 5.28 -22.38
N MET A 186 -16.56 5.62 -21.93
CA MET A 186 -17.40 4.71 -21.14
C MET A 186 -17.80 3.47 -21.93
N GLU A 187 -18.04 3.59 -23.23
CA GLU A 187 -18.30 2.44 -24.10
C GLU A 187 -17.07 1.54 -24.27
N VAL A 188 -15.88 2.11 -24.41
CA VAL A 188 -14.63 1.35 -24.40
C VAL A 188 -14.45 0.59 -23.08
N PHE A 189 -14.76 1.22 -21.94
CA PHE A 189 -14.69 0.56 -20.65
C PHE A 189 -15.69 -0.60 -20.52
N ARG A 190 -16.92 -0.47 -21.02
CA ARG A 190 -17.86 -1.60 -21.05
C ARG A 190 -17.32 -2.79 -21.83
N ARG A 191 -16.71 -2.54 -23.00
CA ARG A 191 -16.10 -3.60 -23.82
C ARG A 191 -14.92 -4.26 -23.12
N LEU A 192 -14.06 -3.46 -22.49
CA LEU A 192 -12.91 -3.96 -21.73
C LEU A 192 -13.30 -4.80 -20.52
N LEU A 193 -14.38 -4.42 -19.84
CA LEU A 193 -14.88 -5.14 -18.66
C LEU A 193 -15.52 -6.48 -19.03
N LYS A 194 -16.26 -6.53 -20.14
CA LYS A 194 -16.83 -7.77 -20.70
C LYS A 194 -15.78 -8.74 -21.21
N GLY A 195 -14.62 -8.24 -21.65
CA GLY A 195 -13.54 -9.06 -22.15
C GLY A 195 -12.74 -9.77 -21.04
N ASP A 196 -12.14 -10.90 -21.39
CA ASP A 196 -11.20 -11.65 -20.51
C ASP A 196 -9.74 -11.22 -20.71
N SER A 197 -9.50 -10.13 -21.45
CA SER A 197 -8.15 -9.63 -21.72
C SER A 197 -7.52 -8.95 -20.50
N LEU A 198 -8.33 -8.47 -19.57
CA LEU A 198 -7.90 -7.75 -18.37
C LEU A 198 -7.85 -8.67 -17.15
N SER A 199 -6.76 -8.54 -16.38
CA SER A 199 -6.67 -9.11 -15.03
C SER A 199 -7.70 -8.48 -14.09
N ALA A 200 -8.13 -9.19 -13.04
CA ALA A 200 -9.06 -8.69 -12.04
C ALA A 200 -8.65 -7.32 -11.46
N ASP A 201 -7.35 -7.08 -11.26
CA ASP A 201 -6.83 -5.80 -10.78
C ASP A 201 -7.00 -4.68 -11.82
N GLN A 202 -6.82 -5.01 -13.09
CA GLN A 202 -7.01 -4.07 -14.20
C GLN A 202 -8.50 -3.77 -14.41
N LYS A 203 -9.39 -4.77 -14.26
CA LYS A 203 -10.84 -4.58 -14.26
C LYS A 203 -11.27 -3.67 -13.10
N ALA A 204 -10.74 -3.89 -11.90
CA ALA A 204 -11.02 -3.07 -10.73
C ALA A 204 -10.53 -1.63 -10.92
N ARG A 205 -9.36 -1.44 -11.53
CA ARG A 205 -8.84 -0.10 -11.86
C ARG A 205 -9.68 0.58 -12.93
N CYS A 206 -10.13 -0.16 -13.94
CA CYS A 206 -11.02 0.35 -14.97
C CYS A 206 -12.35 0.82 -14.39
N LEU A 207 -12.96 0.05 -13.47
CA LEU A 207 -14.17 0.46 -12.74
C LEU A 207 -13.93 1.73 -11.90
N LEU A 208 -12.79 1.82 -11.20
CA LEU A 208 -12.45 3.00 -10.42
C LEU A 208 -12.29 4.25 -11.31
N THR A 209 -11.61 4.13 -12.45
CA THR A 209 -11.47 5.22 -13.42
C THR A 209 -12.83 5.60 -14.02
N ALA A 210 -13.70 4.63 -14.29
CA ALA A 210 -15.06 4.89 -14.74
C ALA A 210 -15.85 5.71 -13.69
N CYS A 211 -15.75 5.39 -12.39
CA CYS A 211 -16.30 6.23 -11.33
C CYS A 211 -15.76 7.66 -11.43
N GLU A 212 -14.44 7.83 -11.49
CA GLU A 212 -13.79 9.14 -11.46
C GLU A 212 -14.18 10.03 -12.65
N ILE A 213 -14.48 9.44 -13.81
CA ILE A 213 -15.04 10.15 -14.97
C ILE A 213 -16.49 10.57 -14.68
N THR A 214 -17.31 9.67 -14.12
CA THR A 214 -18.73 9.95 -13.83
C THR A 214 -18.93 10.89 -12.63
N SER A 215 -18.02 10.91 -11.66
CA SER A 215 -18.11 11.68 -10.39
C SER A 215 -17.62 13.13 -10.51
N GLY A 216 -17.62 13.72 -11.70
CA GLY A 216 -17.18 15.10 -11.96
C GLY A 216 -18.06 15.80 -12.99
N HIS A 217 -17.46 16.48 -13.98
CA HIS A 217 -18.18 17.06 -15.13
C HIS A 217 -18.98 16.01 -15.95
N GLY A 218 -18.71 14.72 -15.72
CA GLY A 218 -19.45 13.61 -16.29
C GLY A 218 -20.74 13.23 -15.56
N GLU A 219 -21.15 13.89 -14.45
CA GLU A 219 -22.45 13.60 -13.78
C GLU A 219 -23.63 13.94 -14.71
N ALA A 220 -23.44 14.89 -15.63
CA ALA A 220 -24.41 15.20 -16.69
C ALA A 220 -24.57 14.06 -17.71
N LEU A 221 -23.59 13.16 -17.82
CA LEU A 221 -23.72 11.96 -18.63
C LEU A 221 -24.61 10.98 -17.87
N GLN A 222 -25.85 10.83 -18.31
CA GLN A 222 -26.75 9.76 -17.87
C GLN A 222 -26.27 8.42 -18.45
N VAL A 223 -25.07 7.98 -18.05
CA VAL A 223 -24.50 6.71 -18.47
C VAL A 223 -25.25 5.59 -17.74
N ASP A 224 -25.78 4.63 -18.49
CA ASP A 224 -26.35 3.42 -17.87
C ASP A 224 -25.27 2.70 -17.05
N ALA A 225 -25.50 2.71 -15.73
CA ALA A 225 -24.64 2.11 -14.71
C ALA A 225 -24.89 0.60 -14.54
N GLY A 226 -25.94 0.02 -15.14
CA GLY A 226 -26.33 -1.37 -14.94
C GLY A 226 -25.23 -2.38 -15.27
N GLU A 227 -24.55 -2.20 -16.41
CA GLU A 227 -23.43 -3.07 -16.82
C GLU A 227 -22.25 -3.00 -15.84
N PHE A 228 -21.95 -1.81 -15.32
CA PHE A 228 -20.87 -1.62 -14.36
C PHE A 228 -21.19 -2.27 -13.01
N HIS A 229 -22.47 -2.26 -12.58
CA HIS A 229 -22.92 -3.00 -11.41
C HIS A 229 -22.75 -4.52 -11.61
N ARG A 230 -23.15 -5.07 -12.76
CA ARG A 230 -22.96 -6.50 -13.07
C ARG A 230 -21.49 -6.89 -13.00
N GLN A 231 -20.60 -6.10 -13.61
CA GLN A 231 -19.17 -6.39 -13.54
C GLN A 231 -18.59 -6.27 -12.13
N LEU A 232 -19.00 -5.26 -11.36
CA LEU A 232 -18.58 -5.10 -9.97
C LEU A 232 -19.06 -6.27 -9.10
N TYR A 233 -20.28 -6.75 -9.35
CA TYR A 233 -20.87 -7.89 -8.66
C TYR A 233 -20.18 -9.21 -9.01
N ALA A 234 -19.82 -9.43 -10.28
CA ALA A 234 -19.02 -10.58 -10.72
C ALA A 234 -17.62 -10.56 -10.07
N MET A 235 -16.96 -9.39 -10.05
CA MET A 235 -15.62 -9.23 -9.44
C MET A 235 -15.60 -9.54 -7.94
N LEU A 236 -16.70 -9.30 -7.22
CA LEU A 236 -16.83 -9.68 -5.81
C LEU A 236 -16.93 -11.19 -5.60
N GLY A 237 -17.36 -11.95 -6.61
CA GLY A 237 -17.42 -13.41 -6.57
C GLY A 237 -16.07 -14.08 -6.78
N GLU A 238 -15.12 -13.37 -7.40
CA GLU A 238 -13.76 -13.86 -7.63
C GLU A 238 -12.89 -13.71 -6.36
N ALA A 239 -12.07 -14.72 -6.08
CA ALA A 239 -11.16 -14.69 -4.94
C ALA A 239 -10.22 -13.46 -5.00
N SER A 240 -9.91 -12.91 -3.83
CA SER A 240 -8.91 -11.86 -3.71
C SER A 240 -7.51 -12.40 -4.03
N VAL A 241 -6.71 -11.59 -4.73
CA VAL A 241 -5.28 -11.87 -4.97
C VAL A 241 -4.47 -11.79 -3.67
N GLY A 242 -4.99 -11.17 -2.60
CA GLY A 242 -4.35 -11.20 -1.28
C GLY A 242 -4.33 -12.61 -0.66
N THR A 243 -5.24 -13.49 -1.09
CA THR A 243 -5.35 -14.87 -0.59
C THR A 243 -4.32 -15.81 -1.24
N SER A 244 -3.70 -15.43 -2.35
CA SER A 244 -2.66 -16.24 -3.02
C SER A 244 -1.24 -16.09 -2.43
N GLY A 245 -1.12 -15.40 -1.29
CA GLY A 245 0.15 -15.00 -0.67
C GLY A 245 1.05 -16.10 -0.08
N TRP A 246 0.65 -17.38 -0.06
CA TRP A 246 1.48 -18.48 0.48
C TRP A 246 1.72 -19.64 -0.49
N GLY A 247 1.18 -19.60 -1.72
CA GLY A 247 1.24 -20.72 -2.67
C GLY A 247 1.55 -20.39 -4.13
N SER A 248 1.41 -19.14 -4.57
CA SER A 248 1.59 -18.81 -6.00
C SER A 248 3.03 -18.47 -6.41
N SER A 249 3.98 -18.42 -5.47
CA SER A 249 5.41 -18.21 -5.79
C SER A 249 6.10 -19.48 -6.33
N LEU A 250 5.38 -20.60 -6.46
CA LEU A 250 5.87 -21.86 -7.00
C LEU A 250 5.59 -22.05 -8.50
N ASP A 251 4.72 -21.24 -9.13
CA ASP A 251 4.52 -21.29 -10.58
C ASP A 251 5.26 -20.13 -11.25
N GLY A 252 6.58 -20.27 -11.27
CA GLY A 252 7.45 -19.44 -12.08
C GLY A 252 7.26 -19.74 -13.56
N THR A 253 6.22 -19.20 -14.18
CA THR A 253 6.22 -18.97 -15.63
C THR A 253 7.08 -17.74 -15.97
N GLN A 254 8.33 -17.79 -15.54
CA GLN A 254 9.43 -17.11 -16.21
C GLN A 254 10.06 -18.13 -17.13
N SER A 255 9.73 -18.04 -18.41
CA SER A 255 10.52 -18.61 -19.51
C SER A 255 11.96 -18.11 -19.36
N SER A 256 12.78 -18.86 -18.64
CA SER A 256 14.23 -18.70 -18.62
C SER A 256 14.82 -19.82 -19.49
N SER A 257 15.59 -19.39 -20.47
CA SER A 257 16.44 -20.22 -21.32
C SER A 257 17.37 -21.07 -20.44
N LYS A 258 17.27 -22.40 -20.58
CA LYS A 258 18.23 -23.35 -20.00
C LYS A 258 19.61 -23.12 -20.60
N THR A 259 20.58 -22.84 -19.75
CA THR A 259 21.97 -23.28 -19.93
C THR A 259 22.29 -24.12 -18.70
N ASP A 260 22.60 -25.38 -18.96
CA ASP A 260 23.04 -26.37 -17.99
C ASP A 260 24.38 -25.92 -17.40
N ASP A 261 24.51 -25.91 -16.07
CA ASP A 261 25.76 -26.16 -15.34
C ASP A 261 25.41 -26.47 -13.87
N ASP A 262 26.09 -27.49 -13.36
CA ASP A 262 25.91 -28.19 -12.09
C ASP A 262 26.27 -27.37 -10.83
N ASP A 263 25.92 -27.95 -9.67
CA ASP A 263 26.34 -27.63 -8.29
C ASP A 263 25.71 -26.41 -7.58
N ASP A 264 24.74 -26.69 -6.69
CA ASP A 264 24.92 -26.47 -5.24
C ASP A 264 23.62 -26.70 -4.43
N GLN A 265 23.65 -27.70 -3.55
CA GLN A 265 22.63 -27.94 -2.53
C GLN A 265 22.75 -26.97 -1.35
N HIS A 266 22.56 -25.66 -1.55
CA HIS A 266 22.42 -24.70 -0.43
C HIS A 266 21.65 -23.42 -0.84
N SER A 267 20.34 -23.53 -1.10
CA SER A 267 19.48 -22.33 -1.19
C SER A 267 18.04 -22.62 -0.76
N MET A 268 17.85 -22.99 0.51
CA MET A 268 16.50 -23.23 1.08
C MET A 268 16.05 -22.20 2.12
N LEU A 269 16.83 -21.14 2.43
CA LEU A 269 16.45 -20.20 3.50
C LEU A 269 16.83 -18.71 3.29
N SER A 270 17.26 -18.28 2.10
CA SER A 270 17.84 -16.93 1.91
C SER A 270 17.10 -15.94 1.01
N HIS A 271 15.81 -16.12 0.70
CA HIS A 271 15.02 -15.06 0.07
C HIS A 271 13.65 -14.79 0.72
N PRO A 272 13.59 -14.14 1.90
CA PRO A 272 12.35 -13.58 2.44
C PRO A 272 12.09 -12.12 1.98
N VAL A 273 12.69 -11.64 0.88
CA VAL A 273 12.66 -10.21 0.51
C VAL A 273 12.32 -9.99 -0.98
N HIS A 274 11.23 -10.58 -1.45
CA HIS A 274 10.27 -9.78 -2.21
C HIS A 274 9.21 -9.31 -1.23
N ALA A 275 9.64 -8.51 -0.25
CA ALA A 275 8.74 -7.76 0.61
C ALA A 275 7.74 -7.04 -0.29
N ALA A 276 6.46 -7.33 -0.08
CA ALA A 276 5.32 -6.77 -0.79
C ALA A 276 5.61 -5.35 -1.29
N SER A 277 5.87 -5.22 -2.59
CA SER A 277 5.99 -3.92 -3.25
C SER A 277 4.73 -3.10 -2.93
N ASP A 278 4.82 -1.77 -2.93
CA ASP A 278 3.64 -0.92 -2.70
C ASP A 278 2.46 -1.29 -3.63
N ASP A 279 2.75 -1.87 -4.80
CA ASP A 279 1.75 -2.41 -5.74
C ASP A 279 0.90 -3.56 -5.15
N ALA A 280 1.47 -4.45 -4.32
CA ALA A 280 0.75 -5.58 -3.74
C ALA A 280 -0.24 -5.14 -2.64
N LEU A 281 0.10 -4.10 -1.87
CA LEU A 281 -0.86 -3.45 -0.96
C LEU A 281 -1.96 -2.72 -1.74
N ASP A 282 -1.61 -2.13 -2.89
CA ASP A 282 -2.58 -1.40 -3.70
C ASP A 282 -3.68 -2.35 -4.20
N ARG A 283 -3.38 -3.62 -4.54
CA ARG A 283 -4.37 -4.59 -5.09
C ARG A 283 -5.64 -4.79 -4.25
N GLY A 284 -5.51 -5.19 -2.99
CA GLY A 284 -6.67 -5.40 -2.09
C GLY A 284 -7.39 -4.09 -1.77
N THR A 285 -6.63 -3.00 -1.60
CA THR A 285 -7.21 -1.67 -1.36
C THR A 285 -7.93 -1.11 -2.59
N LEU A 286 -7.51 -1.49 -3.80
CA LEU A 286 -8.03 -0.99 -5.06
C LEU A 286 -9.42 -1.56 -5.36
N ARG A 287 -9.65 -2.86 -5.07
CA ARG A 287 -10.99 -3.45 -5.09
C ARG A 287 -11.93 -2.75 -4.11
N VAL A 288 -11.50 -2.61 -2.85
CA VAL A 288 -12.29 -1.91 -1.80
C VAL A 288 -12.56 -0.46 -2.19
N ARG A 289 -11.59 0.26 -2.76
CA ARG A 289 -11.74 1.65 -3.20
C ARG A 289 -12.70 1.76 -4.39
N ALA A 290 -12.63 0.84 -5.35
CA ALA A 290 -13.57 0.78 -6.46
C ALA A 290 -15.00 0.57 -5.95
N LEU A 291 -15.21 -0.40 -5.06
CA LEU A 291 -16.49 -0.67 -4.40
C LEU A 291 -17.01 0.55 -3.63
N GLN A 292 -16.17 1.14 -2.78
CA GLN A 292 -16.51 2.31 -1.97
C GLN A 292 -16.93 3.48 -2.86
N LYS A 293 -16.15 3.82 -3.89
CA LYS A 293 -16.47 4.94 -4.78
C LYS A 293 -17.72 4.67 -5.62
N PHE A 294 -17.84 3.48 -6.21
CA PHE A 294 -18.94 3.16 -7.12
C PHE A 294 -20.28 3.10 -6.38
N LEU A 295 -20.32 2.45 -5.21
CA LEU A 295 -21.54 2.35 -4.40
C LEU A 295 -21.93 3.69 -3.73
N ALA A 296 -20.96 4.56 -3.43
CA ALA A 296 -21.24 5.88 -2.87
C ALA A 296 -21.66 6.92 -3.93
N ALA A 297 -21.24 6.77 -5.18
CA ALA A 297 -21.50 7.74 -6.24
C ALA A 297 -22.96 7.74 -6.73
N GLN A 298 -23.69 6.62 -6.59
CA GLN A 298 -25.03 6.47 -7.16
C GLN A 298 -26.12 6.75 -6.13
N LYS A 299 -26.96 7.75 -6.42
CA LYS A 299 -27.98 8.28 -5.49
C LYS A 299 -29.24 7.40 -5.38
N GLN A 300 -29.46 6.44 -6.28
CA GLN A 300 -30.64 5.57 -6.29
C GLN A 300 -30.27 4.17 -6.82
N VAL A 301 -30.12 3.21 -5.92
CA VAL A 301 -29.92 1.79 -6.25
C VAL A 301 -31.07 1.01 -5.64
N ASP A 302 -31.66 0.08 -6.40
CA ASP A 302 -32.75 -0.76 -5.93
C ASP A 302 -32.36 -1.56 -4.70
N GLN A 303 -33.29 -1.68 -3.76
CA GLN A 303 -33.05 -2.36 -2.49
C GLN A 303 -32.63 -3.82 -2.67
N ASN A 304 -33.17 -4.52 -3.67
CA ASN A 304 -32.79 -5.90 -3.97
C ASN A 304 -31.33 -6.02 -4.44
N ARG A 305 -30.88 -5.08 -5.28
CA ARG A 305 -29.47 -5.00 -5.72
C ARG A 305 -28.57 -4.72 -4.52
N VAL A 306 -28.93 -3.76 -3.68
CA VAL A 306 -28.18 -3.41 -2.45
C VAL A 306 -28.03 -4.62 -1.54
N ALA A 307 -29.10 -5.38 -1.33
CA ALA A 307 -29.08 -6.61 -0.54
C ALA A 307 -28.18 -7.69 -1.15
N ALA A 308 -28.23 -7.88 -2.47
CA ALA A 308 -27.37 -8.82 -3.18
C ALA A 308 -25.88 -8.44 -3.03
N PHE A 309 -25.55 -7.15 -3.19
CA PHE A 309 -24.21 -6.62 -2.95
C PHE A 309 -23.77 -6.83 -1.50
N ALA A 310 -24.60 -6.50 -0.50
CA ALA A 310 -24.28 -6.70 0.91
C ALA A 310 -23.96 -8.18 1.22
N LYS A 311 -24.78 -9.10 0.69
CA LYS A 311 -24.57 -10.55 0.85
C LYS A 311 -23.28 -11.03 0.20
N ARG A 312 -22.99 -10.59 -1.02
CA ARG A 312 -21.77 -10.99 -1.73
C ARG A 312 -20.52 -10.34 -1.12
N LEU A 313 -20.60 -9.10 -0.63
CA LEU A 313 -19.52 -8.45 0.15
C LEU A 313 -19.19 -9.26 1.40
N ALA A 314 -20.19 -9.68 2.16
CA ALA A 314 -19.97 -10.52 3.36
C ALA A 314 -19.34 -11.88 3.00
N SER A 315 -19.72 -12.46 1.87
CA SER A 315 -19.10 -13.69 1.33
C SER A 315 -17.66 -13.46 0.87
N ALA A 316 -17.38 -12.35 0.20
CA ALA A 316 -16.04 -11.96 -0.22
C ALA A 316 -15.12 -11.72 0.98
N ALA A 317 -15.64 -11.13 2.07
CA ALA A 317 -14.90 -10.91 3.31
C ALA A 317 -14.44 -12.22 3.99
N LEU A 318 -15.12 -13.35 3.77
CA LEU A 318 -14.66 -14.66 4.24
C LEU A 318 -13.46 -15.19 3.45
N ALA A 319 -13.42 -14.91 2.16
CA ALA A 319 -12.35 -15.36 1.25
C ALA A 319 -11.16 -14.39 1.19
N ALA A 320 -11.30 -13.20 1.77
CA ALA A 320 -10.32 -12.13 1.71
C ALA A 320 -9.27 -12.20 2.84
N GLU A 321 -8.15 -11.54 2.60
CA GLU A 321 -7.13 -11.28 3.62
C GLU A 321 -7.67 -10.35 4.73
N ALA A 322 -7.09 -10.37 5.93
CA ALA A 322 -7.55 -9.59 7.08
C ALA A 322 -7.77 -8.10 6.78
N GLY A 323 -6.86 -7.45 6.03
CA GLY A 323 -7.01 -6.05 5.64
C GLY A 323 -8.22 -5.82 4.75
N GLU A 324 -8.28 -6.52 3.63
CA GLU A 324 -9.39 -6.43 2.69
C GLU A 324 -10.73 -6.81 3.33
N ALA A 325 -10.77 -7.81 4.21
CA ALA A 325 -11.96 -8.18 4.97
C ALA A 325 -12.49 -7.00 5.81
N VAL A 326 -11.61 -6.26 6.51
CA VAL A 326 -12.03 -5.03 7.24
C VAL A 326 -12.59 -3.98 6.28
N GLY A 327 -11.93 -3.77 5.14
CA GLY A 327 -12.38 -2.81 4.13
C GLY A 327 -13.74 -3.15 3.53
N VAL A 328 -13.92 -4.41 3.11
CA VAL A 328 -15.16 -4.93 2.53
C VAL A 328 -16.31 -4.87 3.55
N LEU A 329 -16.06 -5.23 4.82
CA LEU A 329 -17.04 -5.07 5.90
C LEU A 329 -17.37 -3.59 6.16
N GLY A 330 -16.39 -2.70 6.05
CA GLY A 330 -16.60 -1.25 6.14
C GLY A 330 -17.49 -0.72 5.01
N VAL A 331 -17.30 -1.20 3.78
CA VAL A 331 -18.20 -0.87 2.65
C VAL A 331 -19.59 -1.47 2.86
N ALA A 332 -19.70 -2.71 3.31
CA ALA A 332 -20.99 -3.34 3.64
C ALA A 332 -21.74 -2.57 4.74
N ARG A 333 -21.02 -2.09 5.77
CA ARG A 333 -21.58 -1.21 6.81
C ARG A 333 -22.10 0.09 6.21
N GLN A 334 -21.32 0.77 5.38
CA GLN A 334 -21.75 2.02 4.73
C GLN A 334 -23.00 1.81 3.88
N LEU A 335 -23.05 0.71 3.14
CA LEU A 335 -24.17 0.35 2.29
C LEU A 335 -25.44 0.09 3.12
N LEU A 336 -25.35 -0.74 4.16
CA LEU A 336 -26.47 -1.02 5.06
C LEU A 336 -26.90 0.20 5.88
N ALA A 337 -25.97 1.10 6.21
CA ALA A 337 -26.28 2.37 6.87
C ALA A 337 -27.09 3.29 5.93
N ALA A 338 -26.70 3.40 4.66
CA ALA A 338 -27.38 4.20 3.65
C ALA A 338 -28.77 3.66 3.27
N TYR A 339 -28.97 2.33 3.32
CA TYR A 339 -30.22 1.67 2.95
C TYR A 339 -30.83 0.89 4.13
N PRO A 340 -31.60 1.53 5.03
CA PRO A 340 -32.14 0.89 6.23
C PRO A 340 -32.99 -0.36 5.94
N ARG A 341 -33.74 -0.36 4.83
CA ARG A 341 -34.58 -1.51 4.49
C ARG A 341 -33.77 -2.75 4.11
N ALA A 342 -32.51 -2.61 3.67
CA ALA A 342 -31.62 -3.74 3.42
C ALA A 342 -31.05 -4.36 4.72
N ARG A 343 -31.33 -3.78 5.89
CA ARG A 343 -30.91 -4.34 7.19
C ARG A 343 -31.73 -5.54 7.61
N CYS A 344 -32.83 -5.86 6.92
CA CYS A 344 -33.54 -7.13 7.12
C CYS A 344 -32.64 -8.37 6.94
N LEU A 345 -31.53 -8.23 6.20
CA LEU A 345 -30.53 -9.27 6.02
C LEU A 345 -29.79 -9.66 7.32
N LEU A 346 -29.84 -8.80 8.35
CA LEU A 346 -29.27 -9.06 9.68
C LEU A 346 -30.22 -9.86 10.57
N GLU A 347 -31.49 -9.98 10.20
CA GLU A 347 -32.45 -10.82 10.90
C GLU A 347 -32.35 -12.27 10.40
N ASN A 348 -32.75 -13.21 11.26
CA ASN A 348 -32.77 -14.62 10.88
C ASN A 348 -33.98 -14.98 10.00
N GLU A 349 -34.96 -14.08 9.89
CA GLU A 349 -36.18 -14.29 9.12
C GLU A 349 -35.99 -13.80 7.69
N ARG A 350 -36.30 -14.66 6.72
CA ARG A 350 -36.21 -14.30 5.31
C ARG A 350 -37.40 -13.42 4.94
N VAL A 351 -37.12 -12.17 4.60
CA VAL A 351 -38.16 -11.20 4.20
C VAL A 351 -38.48 -11.32 2.69
N GLY A 352 -37.51 -11.70 1.85
CA GLY A 352 -37.69 -11.85 0.42
C GLY A 352 -38.24 -13.22 -0.01
N THR A 353 -38.89 -13.26 -1.17
CA THR A 353 -39.32 -14.50 -1.83
C THR A 353 -38.16 -15.13 -2.61
N GLY A 354 -38.10 -16.47 -2.64
CA GLY A 354 -37.07 -17.22 -3.37
C GLY A 354 -35.85 -17.61 -2.55
N VAL A 355 -34.76 -17.95 -3.24
CA VAL A 355 -33.48 -18.38 -2.67
C VAL A 355 -32.38 -17.54 -3.29
N PHE A 356 -31.44 -17.09 -2.46
CA PHE A 356 -30.28 -16.33 -2.95
C PHE A 356 -29.34 -17.24 -3.75
N ASP A 357 -29.05 -16.87 -4.99
CA ASP A 357 -28.07 -17.55 -5.83
C ASP A 357 -26.72 -16.86 -5.79
N LEU A 358 -25.73 -17.54 -5.19
CA LEU A 358 -24.36 -17.05 -5.12
C LEU A 358 -23.65 -17.10 -6.48
N LYS A 359 -24.10 -17.93 -7.43
CA LYS A 359 -23.44 -18.13 -8.74
C LYS A 359 -23.89 -17.12 -9.80
N SER A 360 -25.00 -16.43 -9.60
CA SER A 360 -25.48 -15.44 -10.58
C SER A 360 -24.56 -14.22 -10.62
N ASP A 361 -24.08 -13.80 -11.80
CA ASP A 361 -23.26 -12.59 -11.95
C ASP A 361 -24.07 -11.30 -11.99
N ASP A 362 -25.39 -11.39 -11.89
CA ASP A 362 -26.29 -10.25 -11.93
C ASP A 362 -26.96 -10.00 -10.57
N PRO A 363 -26.77 -8.82 -9.95
CA PRO A 363 -27.32 -8.52 -8.63
C PRO A 363 -28.86 -8.45 -8.62
N GLU A 364 -29.51 -8.27 -9.77
CA GLU A 364 -30.98 -8.24 -9.85
C GLU A 364 -31.60 -9.62 -9.72
N THR A 365 -31.01 -10.61 -10.40
CA THR A 365 -31.51 -11.99 -10.46
C THR A 365 -31.02 -12.84 -9.29
N ALA A 366 -29.98 -12.42 -8.57
CA ALA A 366 -29.42 -13.15 -7.45
C ALA A 366 -30.38 -13.31 -6.25
N GLY A 367 -31.44 -12.49 -6.14
CA GLY A 367 -32.42 -12.60 -5.05
C GLY A 367 -31.91 -12.13 -3.69
N GLY A 368 -31.31 -10.92 -3.64
CA GLY A 368 -30.63 -10.38 -2.46
C GLY A 368 -31.47 -10.31 -1.18
N LEU A 369 -32.75 -9.94 -1.27
CA LEU A 369 -33.64 -9.80 -0.10
C LEU A 369 -34.02 -11.13 0.56
N ALA A 370 -33.83 -12.26 -0.13
CA ALA A 370 -34.05 -13.59 0.44
C ALA A 370 -32.83 -14.11 1.23
N ALA A 371 -31.71 -13.39 1.20
CA ALA A 371 -30.47 -13.77 1.87
C ALA A 371 -30.45 -13.37 3.35
N VAL A 372 -29.68 -14.13 4.13
CA VAL A 372 -29.35 -13.83 5.54
C VAL A 372 -27.84 -13.76 5.68
N LEU A 373 -27.32 -12.79 6.43
CA LEU A 373 -25.88 -12.50 6.58
C LEU A 373 -25.17 -13.38 7.62
N TRP A 374 -25.24 -14.70 7.47
CA TRP A 374 -24.55 -15.66 8.34
C TRP A 374 -23.02 -15.48 8.37
N GLU A 375 -22.44 -14.97 7.29
CA GLU A 375 -21.00 -14.76 7.16
C GLU A 375 -20.49 -13.79 8.22
N VAL A 376 -21.26 -12.77 8.56
CA VAL A 376 -20.87 -11.76 9.56
C VAL A 376 -20.67 -12.40 10.93
N GLN A 377 -21.52 -13.37 11.29
CA GLN A 377 -21.41 -14.11 12.55
C GLN A 377 -20.18 -15.02 12.56
N ILE A 378 -19.82 -15.61 11.42
CA ILE A 378 -18.60 -16.43 11.28
C ILE A 378 -17.36 -15.53 11.39
N ILE A 379 -17.35 -14.39 10.70
CA ILE A 379 -16.24 -13.42 10.71
C ILE A 379 -16.09 -12.77 12.10
N ALA A 380 -17.15 -12.70 12.91
CA ALA A 380 -17.06 -12.24 14.30
C ALA A 380 -16.11 -13.10 15.17
N ASN A 381 -15.76 -14.31 14.72
CA ASN A 381 -14.79 -15.22 15.35
C ASN A 381 -13.44 -15.29 14.60
N HIS A 382 -13.17 -14.37 13.67
CA HIS A 382 -11.92 -14.32 12.91
C HIS A 382 -10.68 -14.15 13.80
N TYR A 383 -9.51 -14.63 13.38
CA TYR A 383 -8.28 -14.54 14.18
C TYR A 383 -7.85 -13.09 14.45
N HIS A 384 -8.06 -12.20 13.47
CA HIS A 384 -7.69 -10.79 13.55
C HIS A 384 -8.72 -9.96 14.35
N PRO A 385 -8.32 -9.26 15.44
CA PRO A 385 -9.26 -8.54 16.30
C PRO A 385 -9.98 -7.37 15.62
N ALA A 386 -9.34 -6.66 14.69
CA ALA A 386 -10.00 -5.57 13.95
C ALA A 386 -11.11 -6.09 13.03
N VAL A 387 -10.91 -7.28 12.44
CA VAL A 387 -11.92 -7.94 11.59
C VAL A 387 -13.12 -8.34 12.45
N ARG A 388 -12.89 -8.91 13.64
CA ARG A 388 -13.95 -9.22 14.60
C ARG A 388 -14.72 -7.97 15.03
N ALA A 389 -14.03 -6.88 15.30
CA ALA A 389 -14.65 -5.62 15.68
C ALA A 389 -15.54 -5.07 14.56
N ALA A 390 -15.04 -5.03 13.32
CA ALA A 390 -15.82 -4.58 12.16
C ALA A 390 -17.05 -5.47 11.89
N ALA A 391 -16.90 -6.80 11.98
CA ALA A 391 -18.01 -7.73 11.81
C ALA A 391 -19.07 -7.57 12.90
N ARG A 392 -18.66 -7.40 14.16
CA ARG A 392 -19.59 -7.10 15.27
C ARG A 392 -20.31 -5.78 15.06
N GLU A 393 -19.61 -4.76 14.58
CA GLU A 393 -20.20 -3.45 14.28
C GLU A 393 -21.31 -3.55 13.23
N VAL A 394 -21.14 -4.43 12.23
CA VAL A 394 -22.15 -4.73 11.21
C VAL A 394 -23.31 -5.53 11.81
N ALA A 395 -23.01 -6.58 12.60
CA ALA A 395 -24.03 -7.43 13.22
C ALA A 395 -24.94 -6.69 14.21
N THR A 396 -24.40 -5.72 14.96
CA THR A 396 -25.15 -4.98 15.99
C THR A 396 -25.79 -3.70 15.46
N MET A 397 -25.88 -3.50 14.14
CA MET A 397 -26.52 -2.29 13.60
C MET A 397 -28.02 -2.25 13.93
N PRO A 398 -28.57 -1.07 14.26
CA PRO A 398 -30.01 -0.94 14.49
C PRO A 398 -30.78 -1.21 13.19
N LEU A 399 -31.80 -2.06 13.30
CA LEU A 399 -32.68 -2.46 12.18
C LEU A 399 -33.44 -1.28 11.59
N ALA A 400 -33.85 -0.34 12.44
CA ALA A 400 -34.51 0.91 12.05
C ALA A 400 -33.76 2.13 12.60
N GLY A 401 -33.84 3.26 11.90
CA GLY A 401 -33.25 4.53 12.31
C GLY A 401 -31.82 4.77 11.83
N ALA A 402 -31.21 5.85 12.32
CA ALA A 402 -29.87 6.26 11.94
C ALA A 402 -28.81 5.37 12.59
N VAL A 403 -27.75 5.07 11.85
CA VAL A 403 -26.59 4.33 12.35
C VAL A 403 -25.51 5.34 12.73
N ALA A 404 -24.90 5.18 13.91
CA ALA A 404 -23.78 6.01 14.30
C ALA A 404 -22.62 5.89 13.27
N PRO A 405 -21.86 6.96 13.01
CA PRO A 405 -20.67 6.88 12.18
C PRO A 405 -19.74 5.75 12.64
N ALA A 406 -19.04 5.13 11.70
CA ALA A 406 -18.13 4.03 12.03
C ALA A 406 -17.07 4.47 13.06
N LEU A 407 -16.66 3.55 13.93
CA LEU A 407 -15.68 3.84 14.98
C LEU A 407 -14.28 4.05 14.37
N GLY A 408 -14.00 5.26 13.88
CA GLY A 408 -12.73 5.66 13.28
C GLY A 408 -12.91 6.62 12.10
N SER A 409 -11.99 7.59 11.95
CA SER A 409 -12.03 8.60 10.88
C SER A 409 -11.47 8.12 9.53
N HIS A 410 -11.15 6.83 9.41
CA HIS A 410 -10.52 6.28 8.21
C HIS A 410 -11.55 5.73 7.23
N ALA A 411 -11.36 5.99 5.94
CA ALA A 411 -12.15 5.38 4.89
C ALA A 411 -11.96 3.83 4.88
N PRO A 412 -12.95 3.04 4.45
CA PRO A 412 -12.83 1.59 4.31
C PRO A 412 -11.58 1.12 3.53
N SER A 413 -11.21 1.85 2.46
CA SER A 413 -9.99 1.58 1.70
C SER A 413 -8.70 1.82 2.50
N GLU A 414 -8.69 2.85 3.36
CA GLU A 414 -7.58 3.11 4.28
C GLU A 414 -7.50 2.07 5.40
N LEU A 415 -8.64 1.65 5.93
CA LEU A 415 -8.70 0.56 6.91
C LEU A 415 -8.16 -0.76 6.32
N ALA A 416 -8.46 -1.03 5.05
CA ALA A 416 -7.91 -2.20 4.37
C ALA A 416 -6.38 -2.15 4.28
N ARG A 417 -5.83 -0.97 4.01
CA ARG A 417 -4.38 -0.75 3.98
C ARG A 417 -3.74 -0.88 5.35
N LEU A 418 -4.40 -0.34 6.38
CA LEU A 418 -3.89 -0.33 7.76
C LEU A 418 -3.86 -1.72 8.40
N HIS A 419 -4.85 -2.57 8.11
CA HIS A 419 -4.97 -3.91 8.68
C HIS A 419 -4.54 -5.04 7.74
N SER A 420 -3.86 -4.71 6.65
CA SER A 420 -3.23 -5.69 5.77
C SER A 420 -2.15 -6.48 6.54
N THR A 421 -2.19 -7.79 6.37
CA THR A 421 -1.26 -8.80 6.87
C THR A 421 -0.27 -9.27 5.79
N THR A 422 -0.41 -8.82 4.55
CA THR A 422 0.47 -9.16 3.41
C THR A 422 1.94 -8.83 3.67
N ARG A 423 2.21 -7.81 4.51
CA ARG A 423 3.56 -7.41 4.94
C ARG A 423 4.06 -8.16 6.18
N GLY A 424 3.31 -9.13 6.69
CA GLY A 424 3.61 -9.86 7.94
C GLY A 424 3.43 -9.03 9.21
N ASN A 425 2.92 -7.81 9.12
CA ASN A 425 2.63 -6.93 10.25
C ASN A 425 1.19 -7.15 10.73
N PHE A 426 1.03 -7.60 11.98
CA PHE A 426 -0.28 -7.67 12.62
C PHE A 426 -0.59 -6.36 13.34
N ARG A 427 -1.75 -5.76 13.05
CA ARG A 427 -2.22 -4.54 13.70
C ARG A 427 -3.63 -4.73 14.27
N PRO A 428 -3.82 -4.79 15.59
CA PRO A 428 -2.82 -4.71 16.67
C PRO A 428 -1.87 -5.91 16.69
N ALA A 429 -0.68 -5.71 17.26
CA ALA A 429 0.31 -6.78 17.43
C ALA A 429 -0.28 -7.93 18.24
N ILE A 430 0.06 -9.17 17.88
CA ILE A 430 -0.40 -10.36 18.58
C ILE A 430 0.10 -10.27 20.03
N PRO A 431 -0.79 -10.24 21.04
CA PRO A 431 -0.37 -10.21 22.43
C PRO A 431 0.38 -11.52 22.73
N PRO A 432 1.50 -11.49 23.48
CA PRO A 432 2.17 -12.70 23.88
C PRO A 432 1.18 -13.59 24.66
N PRO A 433 1.24 -14.93 24.50
CA PRO A 433 0.35 -15.82 25.23
C PRO A 433 0.47 -15.51 26.73
N PRO A 434 -0.66 -15.47 27.46
CA PRO A 434 -0.62 -15.16 28.89
C PRO A 434 0.34 -16.14 29.55
N ALA A 435 1.28 -15.62 30.35
CA ALA A 435 2.27 -16.43 31.03
C ALA A 435 1.54 -17.58 31.73
N ARG A 436 1.78 -18.82 31.28
CA ARG A 436 1.19 -20.00 31.90
C ARG A 436 1.53 -19.90 33.39
N LYS A 437 0.52 -19.69 34.27
CA LYS A 437 0.68 -19.93 35.71
C LYS A 437 1.30 -21.32 35.78
N LYS A 438 2.56 -21.44 36.26
CA LYS A 438 3.39 -22.65 36.17
C LYS A 438 2.46 -23.86 36.28
N ALA A 439 2.23 -24.53 35.15
CA ALA A 439 1.30 -25.66 35.12
C ALA A 439 1.80 -26.58 36.24
N LYS A 440 0.93 -26.90 37.21
CA LYS A 440 1.29 -27.86 38.25
C LYS A 440 1.84 -29.07 37.49
N LEU A 441 3.13 -29.36 37.67
CA LEU A 441 3.79 -30.48 36.99
C LEU A 441 2.86 -31.69 37.06
N SER A 442 2.76 -32.45 35.97
CA SER A 442 1.87 -33.61 35.96
C SER A 442 2.22 -34.51 37.15
N PRO A 443 1.27 -35.27 37.71
CA PRO A 443 1.57 -36.18 38.83
C PRO A 443 2.75 -37.11 38.52
N LEU A 444 2.93 -37.49 37.25
CA LEU A 444 4.04 -38.30 36.75
C LEU A 444 5.38 -37.54 36.78
N ASP A 445 5.40 -36.28 36.32
CA ASP A 445 6.61 -35.45 36.35
C ASP A 445 7.00 -35.07 37.79
N ARG A 446 6.03 -34.93 38.69
CA ARG A 446 6.28 -34.76 40.14
C ARG A 446 6.87 -36.02 40.78
N ALA A 447 6.45 -37.21 40.35
CA ALA A 447 7.00 -38.47 40.83
C ALA A 447 8.45 -38.65 40.34
N ASN A 448 8.72 -38.35 39.07
CA ASN A 448 10.07 -38.40 38.50
C ASN A 448 11.01 -37.38 39.16
N ALA A 449 10.58 -36.14 39.37
CA ALA A 449 11.38 -35.12 40.07
C ALA A 449 11.71 -35.50 41.52
N ARG A 450 10.81 -36.20 42.22
CA ARG A 450 11.08 -36.76 43.56
C ARG A 450 12.07 -37.92 43.51
N GLY A 451 11.97 -38.77 42.48
CA GLY A 451 12.92 -39.85 42.22
C GLY A 451 14.33 -39.33 41.94
N GLU A 452 14.44 -38.27 41.13
CA GLU A 452 15.71 -37.61 40.80
C GLU A 452 16.34 -36.92 42.02
N ALA A 453 15.54 -36.24 42.85
CA ALA A 453 16.03 -35.64 44.09
C ALA A 453 16.57 -36.70 45.08
N SER A 454 15.90 -37.85 45.17
CA SER A 454 16.34 -38.97 46.01
C SER A 454 17.62 -39.61 45.47
N ARG A 455 17.74 -39.72 44.14
CA ARG A 455 18.93 -40.25 43.46
C ARG A 455 20.12 -39.30 43.59
N ALA A 456 19.91 -37.99 43.48
CA ALA A 456 20.93 -36.97 43.71
C ALA A 456 21.42 -36.97 45.16
N ALA A 457 20.52 -37.08 46.14
CA ALA A 457 20.88 -37.22 47.55
C ALA A 457 21.70 -38.49 47.81
N MET A 458 21.36 -39.61 47.15
CA MET A 458 22.10 -40.87 47.27
C MET A 458 23.51 -40.78 46.65
N CYS A 459 23.65 -40.09 45.51
CA CYS A 459 24.96 -39.80 44.92
C CYS A 459 25.80 -38.90 45.83
N GLN A 460 25.20 -37.87 46.44
CA GLN A 460 25.87 -36.98 47.39
C GLN A 460 26.42 -37.74 48.62
N ILE A 461 25.64 -38.69 49.14
CA ILE A 461 26.05 -39.56 50.26
C ILE A 461 27.23 -40.45 49.83
N GLY A 462 27.21 -41.00 48.61
CA GLY A 462 28.32 -41.78 48.07
C GLY A 462 29.61 -40.96 47.95
N GLU A 463 29.52 -39.71 47.51
CA GLU A 463 30.66 -38.79 47.46
C GLU A 463 31.20 -38.43 48.85
N ASP A 464 30.33 -38.20 49.82
CA ASP A 464 30.75 -37.87 51.18
C ASP A 464 31.37 -39.08 51.91
N LEU A 465 30.89 -40.29 51.65
CA LEU A 465 31.50 -41.52 52.15
C LEU A 465 32.89 -41.75 51.51
N LYS A 466 33.03 -41.48 50.20
CA LYS A 466 34.32 -41.53 49.51
C LYS A 466 35.32 -40.52 50.09
N ARG A 467 34.87 -39.32 50.45
CA ARG A 467 35.70 -38.31 51.15
C ARG A 467 36.09 -38.75 52.56
N PHE A 468 35.21 -39.44 53.28
CA PHE A 468 35.52 -40.01 54.60
C PHE A 468 36.60 -41.09 54.51
N VAL A 469 36.48 -42.05 53.58
CA VAL A 469 37.49 -43.11 53.38
C VAL A 469 38.83 -42.51 52.96
N MET A 470 38.84 -41.59 51.99
CA MET A 470 40.07 -40.90 51.55
C MET A 470 40.71 -40.03 52.64
N GLY A 471 39.93 -39.54 53.60
CA GLY A 471 40.41 -38.82 54.78
C GLY A 471 41.02 -39.76 55.82
N ALA A 472 40.33 -40.88 56.11
CA ALA A 472 40.81 -41.91 57.02
C ALA A 472 42.10 -42.60 56.51
N GLU A 473 42.21 -42.87 55.21
CA GLU A 473 43.44 -43.39 54.59
C GLU A 473 44.60 -42.41 54.69
N ARG A 474 44.33 -41.09 54.62
CA ARG A 474 45.35 -40.05 54.80
C ARG A 474 45.84 -39.96 56.23
N ASP A 475 44.95 -40.11 57.21
CA ASP A 475 45.32 -40.03 58.63
C ASP A 475 46.00 -41.32 59.14
N PHE A 476 45.65 -42.50 58.61
CA PHE A 476 46.39 -43.74 58.86
C PHE A 476 47.71 -43.82 58.09
N GLY A 477 47.82 -43.22 56.90
CA GLY A 477 49.06 -43.18 56.12
C GLY A 477 50.12 -42.23 56.68
N VAL A 478 49.71 -41.22 57.46
CA VAL A 478 50.62 -40.23 58.07
C VAL A 478 51.16 -40.70 59.44
N SER A 479 50.58 -41.72 60.08
CA SER A 479 51.13 -42.26 61.34
C SER A 479 52.35 -43.16 61.18
N LEU A 480 52.67 -43.59 59.95
CA LEU A 480 53.79 -44.51 59.67
C LEU A 480 55.00 -43.86 58.98
N THR A 481 54.98 -42.55 58.70
CA THR A 481 56.15 -41.89 58.09
C THR A 481 56.42 -40.50 58.66
N LYS A 482 57.64 -40.35 59.21
CA LYS A 482 58.37 -39.15 59.66
C LYS A 482 57.99 -38.61 61.04
N GLU A 483 58.74 -38.93 62.10
CA GLU A 483 60.18 -38.66 62.27
C GLU A 483 60.47 -37.16 62.06
N GLU A 484 60.62 -36.47 63.19
CA GLU A 484 60.84 -35.05 63.32
C GLU A 484 62.12 -34.61 62.61
N ARG A 485 62.01 -33.69 61.64
CA ARG A 485 63.11 -32.77 61.34
C ARG A 485 62.60 -31.35 61.15
N ARG A 486 62.62 -30.63 62.27
CA ARG A 486 62.72 -29.16 62.36
C ARG A 486 64.03 -28.71 61.69
N LYS A 487 63.98 -27.72 60.80
CA LYS A 487 65.08 -26.77 60.64
C LYS A 487 64.53 -25.34 60.51
N LYS A 488 65.20 -24.48 61.26
CA LYS A 488 65.01 -23.05 61.52
C LYS A 488 65.87 -22.30 60.51
N ASN A 489 65.28 -21.47 59.68
CA ASN A 489 66.01 -20.55 58.81
C ASN A 489 66.14 -19.21 59.53
N GLN A 490 67.32 -18.92 60.05
CA GLN A 490 67.71 -17.60 60.52
C GLN A 490 68.12 -16.78 59.28
N ARG A 491 68.41 -15.48 59.36
CA ARG A 491 69.54 -15.03 58.53
C ARG A 491 70.69 -15.97 58.96
N ASP A 492 71.11 -16.92 58.14
CA ASP A 492 71.07 -16.89 56.68
C ASP A 492 69.87 -17.55 55.95
N GLY A 493 69.12 -16.75 55.19
CA GLY A 493 68.15 -17.21 54.17
C GLY A 493 66.69 -17.43 54.61
N THR A 494 65.76 -16.86 53.83
CA THR A 494 64.37 -17.32 53.53
C THR A 494 63.41 -17.85 54.63
N SER A 495 62.21 -17.24 54.62
CA SER A 495 60.84 -17.79 54.89
C SER A 495 60.28 -17.90 56.32
N VAL A 496 59.09 -17.33 56.53
CA VAL A 496 58.08 -17.66 57.57
C VAL A 496 56.70 -17.40 56.93
N VAL A 497 55.97 -18.38 56.38
CA VAL A 497 55.15 -19.47 56.96
C VAL A 497 53.88 -18.95 57.67
N GLN A 498 52.78 -18.90 56.92
CA GLN A 498 51.41 -18.86 57.45
C GLN A 498 50.98 -20.28 57.85
N THR A 499 50.82 -20.54 59.14
CA THR A 499 50.25 -21.80 59.65
C THR A 499 48.72 -21.80 59.49
N LYS A 500 48.22 -22.53 58.49
CA LYS A 500 46.82 -22.98 58.41
C LYS A 500 46.50 -23.83 59.66
N ARG A 501 45.54 -23.40 60.48
CA ARG A 501 44.95 -24.24 61.54
C ARG A 501 44.30 -25.47 60.88
N LYS A 502 44.94 -26.64 61.03
CA LYS A 502 44.31 -27.96 60.79
C LYS A 502 43.15 -28.11 61.76
N GLY A 503 41.92 -28.22 61.26
CA GLY A 503 40.80 -28.69 62.06
C GLY A 503 41.08 -30.12 62.49
N THR A 504 41.15 -30.37 63.80
CA THR A 504 41.27 -31.72 64.35
C THR A 504 40.02 -32.52 63.98
N PHE A 505 40.20 -33.63 63.28
CA PHE A 505 39.14 -34.54 62.91
C PHE A 505 38.60 -35.25 64.17
N ASP A 506 37.34 -34.96 64.51
CA ASP A 506 36.66 -35.53 65.67
C ASP A 506 35.96 -36.84 65.27
N ALA A 507 36.72 -37.94 65.35
CA ALA A 507 36.27 -39.28 64.94
C ALA A 507 34.99 -39.72 65.66
N ALA A 508 34.77 -39.30 66.91
CA ALA A 508 33.58 -39.64 67.68
C ALA A 508 32.31 -38.99 67.11
N ARG A 509 32.41 -37.74 66.64
CA ARG A 509 31.30 -37.03 65.99
C ARG A 509 30.99 -37.62 64.62
N ALA A 510 32.01 -38.06 63.88
CA ALA A 510 31.84 -38.69 62.58
C ALA A 510 31.21 -40.10 62.70
N LEU A 511 31.66 -40.92 63.65
CA LEU A 511 31.07 -42.24 63.93
C LEU A 511 29.62 -42.14 64.41
N LYS A 512 29.28 -41.17 65.26
CA LYS A 512 27.88 -40.94 65.66
C LYS A 512 26.97 -40.62 64.48
N ARG A 513 27.45 -39.84 63.50
CA ARG A 513 26.70 -39.54 62.28
C ARG A 513 26.55 -40.77 61.38
N HIS A 514 27.60 -41.57 61.25
CA HIS A 514 27.55 -42.83 60.50
C HIS A 514 26.55 -43.81 61.13
N PHE A 515 26.59 -44.01 62.45
CA PHE A 515 25.66 -44.90 63.15
C PHE A 515 24.19 -44.44 63.06
N ALA A 516 23.95 -43.13 63.18
CA ALA A 516 22.60 -42.57 63.01
C ALA A 516 22.08 -42.70 61.57
N GLN A 517 22.96 -42.72 60.58
CA GLN A 517 22.60 -42.90 59.18
C GLN A 517 22.41 -44.39 58.82
N THR A 518 23.21 -45.30 59.39
CA THR A 518 22.99 -46.76 59.23
C THR A 518 21.70 -47.23 59.90
N SER A 519 21.28 -46.63 61.02
CA SER A 519 19.98 -46.96 61.63
C SER A 519 18.81 -46.45 60.77
N LEU A 520 18.95 -45.28 60.13
CA LEU A 520 18.01 -44.78 59.13
C LEU A 520 17.94 -45.68 57.89
N PHE A 521 19.08 -46.21 57.45
CA PHE A 521 19.14 -47.15 56.31
C PHE A 521 18.48 -48.49 56.64
N ALA A 522 18.70 -49.02 57.85
CA ALA A 522 18.05 -50.24 58.33
C ALA A 522 16.52 -50.07 58.50
N ALA A 523 16.07 -48.89 58.94
CA ALA A 523 14.65 -48.55 59.00
C ALA A 523 14.03 -48.46 57.59
N HIS A 524 14.75 -47.91 56.62
CA HIS A 524 14.27 -47.77 55.24
C HIS A 524 14.30 -49.10 54.45
N ALA A 525 15.19 -50.03 54.81
CA ALA A 525 15.22 -51.39 54.26
C ALA A 525 14.10 -52.28 54.82
N LYS A 526 13.62 -52.03 56.04
CA LYS A 526 12.42 -52.67 56.62
C LYS A 526 11.09 -52.14 56.06
N LEU A 527 11.12 -50.96 55.44
CA LEU A 527 9.95 -50.30 54.81
C LEU A 527 9.75 -50.68 53.34
N ARG A 528 10.76 -51.30 52.70
CA ARG A 528 10.63 -52.02 51.43
C ARG A 528 10.27 -53.46 51.71
#